data_AF-F9PQG1-F1
#
_entry.id   AF-F9PQG1-F1
#
_cell.length_a   1.000
_cell.length_b   1.000
_cell.length_c   1.000
_cell.angle_alpha   90.00
_cell.angle_beta   90.00
_cell.angle_gamma   90.00
#
_symmetry.space_group_name_H-M   'P 1'
#
loop_
_entity.id
_entity.type
_entity.pdbx_description
1 polymer ?
#
loop_
_entity_poly.entity_id
_entity_poly.type
_entity_poly.pdbx_seq_one_letter_code
_entity_poly.pdbx_strand_id
1 'polypeptide(L)'
;MTNSDFSFDGVMTFKNIEDLINFIKENPSEKFFVCGGMSIYKQLIGFCSRMYITKYEEKEIIDADSHFPDIDESMWKITEKNEGKNENPKLTFYTYERI
;
A
#
# COMPACT_ATOMS: atom_id res chain seq x y z
N MET A 1 -4.63 -9.11 -11.04
CA MET A 1 -5.83 -9.95 -10.93
C MET A 1 -5.40 -11.38 -11.22
N THR A 2 -5.69 -12.32 -10.31
CA THR A 2 -5.24 -13.72 -10.43
C THR A 2 -6.14 -14.50 -11.39
N ASN A 3 -5.52 -15.40 -12.15
CA ASN A 3 -6.20 -16.29 -13.09
C ASN A 3 -6.27 -17.68 -12.44
N SER A 4 -7.23 -17.92 -11.53
CA SER A 4 -7.43 -19.24 -10.92
C SER A 4 -8.68 -19.27 -10.05
N ASP A 5 -9.39 -20.41 -10.06
CA ASP A 5 -10.45 -20.81 -9.11
C ASP A 5 -9.89 -21.07 -7.70
N PHE A 6 -9.03 -20.17 -7.22
CA PHE A 6 -8.42 -20.27 -5.91
C PHE A 6 -9.48 -20.04 -4.83
N SER A 7 -9.63 -21.00 -3.93
CA SER A 7 -10.49 -20.91 -2.75
C SER A 7 -9.75 -21.46 -1.55
N PHE A 8 -9.77 -20.71 -0.45
CA PHE A 8 -9.27 -21.16 0.84
C PHE A 8 -10.23 -20.70 1.92
N ASP A 9 -10.43 -21.52 2.96
CA ASP A 9 -11.39 -21.19 4.02
C ASP A 9 -10.97 -19.92 4.78
N GLY A 10 -11.92 -19.01 4.99
CA GLY A 10 -11.66 -17.70 5.57
C GLY A 10 -10.93 -16.69 4.65
N VAL A 11 -10.69 -17.02 3.38
CA VAL A 11 -10.08 -16.09 2.40
C VAL A 11 -11.09 -15.69 1.33
N MET A 12 -11.38 -14.40 1.27
CA MET A 12 -12.21 -13.82 0.22
C MET A 12 -11.35 -13.42 -0.99
N THR A 13 -11.82 -13.76 -2.18
CA THR A 13 -11.11 -13.49 -3.44
C THR A 13 -11.96 -12.62 -4.35
N PHE A 14 -11.33 -11.65 -5.03
CA PHE A 14 -11.96 -10.78 -6.02
C PHE A 14 -11.32 -10.97 -7.38
N LYS A 15 -12.14 -11.09 -8.42
CA LYS A 15 -11.67 -11.29 -9.81
C LYS A 15 -11.33 -9.96 -10.50
N ASN A 16 -11.90 -8.86 -10.02
CA ASN A 16 -11.65 -7.51 -10.51
C ASN A 16 -11.63 -6.47 -9.38
N ILE A 17 -11.15 -5.27 -9.69
CA ILE A 17 -11.03 -4.18 -8.71
C ILE A 17 -12.42 -3.63 -8.39
N GLU A 18 -13.33 -3.57 -9.37
CA GLU A 18 -14.67 -3.04 -9.19
C GLU A 18 -15.44 -3.78 -8.09
N ASP A 19 -15.40 -5.10 -8.09
CA ASP A 19 -16.04 -5.96 -7.09
C ASP A 19 -15.43 -5.75 -5.70
N LEU A 20 -14.10 -5.63 -5.61
CA LEU A 20 -13.41 -5.30 -4.36
C LEU A 20 -13.86 -3.93 -3.83
N ILE A 21 -13.95 -2.93 -4.69
CA ILE A 21 -14.35 -1.57 -4.31
C ILE A 21 -15.82 -1.55 -3.87
N ASN A 22 -16.70 -2.29 -4.53
CA ASN A 22 -18.10 -2.42 -4.12
C ASN A 22 -18.22 -3.08 -2.75
N PHE A 23 -17.50 -4.18 -2.52
CA PHE A 23 -17.44 -4.84 -1.22
C PHE A 23 -16.96 -3.89 -0.11
N ILE A 24 -15.92 -3.10 -0.35
CA ILE A 24 -15.43 -2.11 0.62
C ILE A 24 -16.50 -1.06 0.93
N LYS A 25 -17.22 -0.57 -0.09
CA LYS A 25 -18.30 0.42 0.09
C LYS A 25 -19.48 -0.12 0.88
N GLU A 26 -19.78 -1.42 0.75
CA GLU A 26 -20.83 -2.09 1.52
C GLU A 26 -20.44 -2.31 2.99
N ASN A 27 -19.15 -2.17 3.34
CA ASN A 27 -18.62 -2.37 4.68
C ASN A 27 -17.94 -1.08 5.23
N PRO A 28 -18.67 0.06 5.34
CA PRO A 28 -18.06 1.36 5.64
C PRO A 28 -17.51 1.48 7.07
N SER A 29 -17.88 0.58 7.99
CA SER A 29 -17.34 0.55 9.36
C SER A 29 -16.00 -0.16 9.47
N GLU A 30 -15.57 -0.88 8.43
CA GLU A 30 -14.32 -1.62 8.43
C GLU A 30 -13.14 -0.81 7.88
N LYS A 31 -11.93 -1.23 8.23
CA LYS A 31 -10.68 -0.66 7.72
C LYS A 31 -9.95 -1.70 6.90
N PHE A 32 -9.81 -1.42 5.61
CA PHE A 32 -9.10 -2.28 4.67
C PHE A 32 -7.68 -1.76 4.45
N PHE A 33 -6.70 -2.67 4.45
CA PHE A 33 -5.30 -2.36 4.23
C PHE A 33 -4.80 -3.11 2.99
N VAL A 34 -4.05 -2.41 2.14
CA VAL A 34 -3.40 -3.00 0.98
C VAL A 34 -1.98 -3.40 1.36
N CYS A 35 -1.69 -4.70 1.35
CA CYS A 35 -0.39 -5.26 1.73
C CYS A 35 0.54 -5.57 0.54
N GLY A 36 0.19 -5.11 -0.68
CA GLY A 36 1.02 -5.23 -1.88
C GLY A 36 0.70 -6.44 -2.78
N GLY A 37 1.55 -6.81 -3.73
CA GLY A 37 2.83 -6.18 -4.12
C GLY A 37 2.70 -5.03 -5.14
N MET A 38 3.77 -4.73 -5.89
CA MET A 38 3.87 -3.59 -6.83
C MET A 38 2.61 -3.40 -7.70
N SER A 39 2.15 -4.46 -8.38
CA SER A 39 1.00 -4.37 -9.28
C SER A 39 -0.28 -3.96 -8.55
N ILE A 40 -0.49 -4.48 -7.34
CA ILE A 40 -1.64 -4.15 -6.50
C ILE A 40 -1.55 -2.70 -6.01
N TYR A 41 -0.36 -2.25 -5.58
CA TYR A 41 -0.17 -0.85 -5.20
C TYR A 41 -0.49 0.10 -6.37
N LYS A 42 0.01 -0.17 -7.58
CA LYS A 42 -0.29 0.66 -8.78
C LYS A 42 -1.79 0.76 -9.06
N GLN A 43 -2.52 -0.34 -8.88
CA GLN A 43 -3.96 -0.40 -9.11
C GLN A 43 -4.79 0.29 -8.02
N LEU A 44 -4.35 0.24 -6.76
CA LEU A 44 -5.17 0.64 -5.61
C LEU A 44 -4.77 1.95 -4.96
N ILE A 45 -3.58 2.50 -5.21
CA ILE A 45 -3.13 3.78 -4.62
C ILE A 45 -4.13 4.91 -4.89
N GLY A 46 -4.79 4.88 -6.06
CA GLY A 46 -5.86 5.81 -6.44
C GLY A 46 -7.12 5.77 -5.56
N PHE A 47 -7.33 4.72 -4.77
CA PHE A 47 -8.51 4.54 -3.92
C PHE A 47 -8.22 4.67 -2.42
N CYS A 48 -6.94 4.65 -2.02
CA CYS A 48 -6.53 4.78 -0.63
C CYS A 48 -6.73 6.21 -0.11
N SER A 49 -7.15 6.33 1.15
CA SER A 49 -7.23 7.61 1.87
C SER A 49 -5.94 7.94 2.63
N ARG A 50 -5.18 6.91 3.01
CA ARG A 50 -3.94 7.02 3.79
C ARG A 50 -2.93 5.97 3.34
N MET A 51 -1.64 6.32 3.38
CA MET A 51 -0.54 5.38 3.20
C MET A 51 0.38 5.39 4.41
N TYR A 52 0.76 4.20 4.86
CA TYR A 52 1.78 4.00 5.89
C TYR A 52 3.02 3.44 5.20
N ILE A 53 4.07 4.25 5.09
CA ILE A 53 5.27 3.91 4.34
C ILE A 53 6.48 3.92 5.27
N THR A 54 7.12 2.78 5.39
CA THR A 54 8.43 2.67 6.03
C THR A 54 9.50 2.80 4.96
N LYS A 55 10.40 3.77 5.11
CA LYS A 55 11.59 3.91 4.28
C LYS A 55 12.80 3.50 5.10
N TYR A 56 13.70 2.72 4.51
CA TYR A 56 15.02 2.48 5.08
C TYR A 56 16.05 3.29 4.31
N GLU A 57 17.05 3.81 5.01
CA GLU A 57 18.20 4.45 4.39
C GLU A 57 19.19 3.36 3.99
N GLU A 58 19.43 3.21 2.70
CA GLU A 58 20.52 2.39 2.16
C GLU A 58 21.50 3.29 1.41
N LYS A 59 22.79 3.04 1.62
CA LYS A 59 23.86 3.83 0.99
C LYS A 59 24.12 3.40 -0.44
N GLU A 60 23.84 2.13 -0.74
CA GLU A 60 24.05 1.53 -2.05
C GLU A 60 22.73 1.44 -2.83
N ILE A 61 22.80 1.63 -4.14
CA ILE A 61 21.63 1.38 -4.99
C ILE A 61 21.45 -0.14 -5.09
N ILE A 62 20.32 -0.62 -4.59
CA ILE A 62 19.94 -2.03 -4.70
C ILE A 62 19.23 -2.24 -6.03
N ASP A 63 19.68 -3.24 -6.80
CA ASP A 63 18.96 -3.73 -7.96
C ASP A 63 17.72 -4.49 -7.50
N ALA A 64 16.54 -4.02 -7.91
CA ALA A 64 15.25 -4.57 -7.51
C ALA A 64 14.38 -4.77 -8.75
N ASP A 65 13.65 -5.88 -8.80
CA ASP A 65 12.73 -6.22 -9.89
C ASP A 65 11.38 -5.49 -9.80
N SER A 66 11.10 -4.90 -8.64
CA SER A 66 9.81 -4.34 -8.27
C SER A 66 10.00 -3.08 -7.44
N HIS A 67 9.31 -2.01 -7.84
CA HIS A 67 9.37 -0.72 -7.16
C HIS A 67 8.00 -0.31 -6.67
N PHE A 68 7.96 0.42 -5.55
CA PHE A 68 6.74 1.09 -5.11
C PHE A 68 6.34 2.15 -6.14
N PRO A 69 5.03 2.40 -6.38
CA PRO A 69 4.60 3.45 -7.28
C PRO A 69 5.12 4.83 -6.85
N ASP A 70 5.32 5.73 -7.80
CA ASP A 70 5.63 7.12 -7.49
C ASP A 70 4.49 7.76 -6.68
N ILE A 71 4.86 8.54 -5.68
CA ILE A 71 3.91 9.26 -4.84
C ILE A 71 3.73 10.66 -5.44
N ASP A 72 2.57 10.91 -6.03
CA ASP A 72 2.21 12.21 -6.58
C ASP A 72 1.96 13.22 -5.44
N GLU A 73 2.87 14.18 -5.27
CA GLU A 73 2.79 15.23 -4.25
C GLU A 73 1.60 16.19 -4.45
N SER A 74 0.98 16.21 -5.63
CA SER A 74 -0.28 16.94 -5.85
C SER A 74 -1.50 16.22 -5.25
N MET A 75 -1.38 14.92 -4.99
CA MET A 75 -2.44 14.09 -4.41
C MET A 75 -2.18 13.73 -2.94
N TRP A 76 -0.92 13.74 -2.50
CA TRP A 76 -0.52 13.21 -1.20
C TRP A 76 0.32 14.20 -0.40
N LYS A 77 -0.02 14.35 0.88
CA LYS A 77 0.77 15.12 1.85
C LYS A 77 1.27 14.23 2.99
N ILE A 78 2.47 14.50 3.47
CA ILE A 78 2.99 13.88 4.70
C ILE A 78 2.32 14.55 5.88
N THR A 79 1.64 13.77 6.73
CA THR A 79 1.02 14.25 7.96
C THR A 79 1.81 13.85 9.20
N GLU A 80 2.55 12.75 9.14
CA GLU A 80 3.43 12.29 10.21
C GLU A 80 4.73 11.76 9.64
N LYS A 81 5.83 12.04 10.35
CA LYS A 81 7.16 11.49 10.09
C LYS A 81 7.80 11.15 11.43
N ASN A 82 8.15 9.89 11.62
CA ASN A 82 8.79 9.40 12.84
C ASN A 82 10.09 8.69 12.48
N GLU A 83 11.19 9.10 13.10
CA GLU A 83 12.47 8.40 12.95
C GLU A 83 12.47 7.15 13.83
N GLY A 84 12.94 6.04 13.26
CA GLY A 84 13.13 4.80 14.00
C GLY A 84 14.28 4.92 15.01
N LYS A 85 14.24 4.08 16.04
CA LYS A 85 15.28 4.05 17.08
C LYS A 85 16.54 3.27 16.67
N ASN A 86 16.45 2.49 15.59
CA ASN A 86 17.54 1.68 15.10
C ASN A 86 18.34 2.47 14.06
N GLU A 87 19.66 2.39 14.13
CA GLU A 87 20.57 3.02 13.18
C GLU A 87 20.95 2.10 12.01
N ASN A 88 20.74 0.78 12.13
CA ASN A 88 21.14 -0.21 11.13
C ASN A 88 20.10 -1.34 10.97
N PRO A 89 19.24 -1.31 9.92
CA PRO A 89 19.05 -0.18 9.02
C PRO A 89 18.36 0.98 9.72
N LYS A 90 18.70 2.21 9.34
CA LYS A 90 17.97 3.38 9.79
C LYS A 90 16.63 3.45 9.10
N LEU A 91 15.56 3.47 9.88
CA LEU A 91 14.18 3.48 9.37
C LEU A 91 13.53 4.84 9.63
N THR A 92 12.69 5.27 8.70
CA THR A 92 11.77 6.38 8.90
C THR A 92 10.35 5.96 8.51
N PHE A 93 9.41 6.20 9.42
CA PHE A 93 8.00 5.88 9.25
C PHE A 93 7.24 7.14 8.84
N TYR A 94 6.60 7.08 7.68
CA TYR A 94 5.81 8.16 7.11
C TYR A 94 4.33 7.79 7.09
N THR A 95 3.49 8.74 7.49
CA THR A 95 2.05 8.71 7.21
C THR A 95 1.75 9.75 6.14
N TYR A 96 1.16 9.30 5.04
CA TYR A 96 0.65 10.15 3.98
C TYR A 96 -0.87 10.17 4.04
N GLU A 97 -1.47 11.34 3.91
CA GLU A 97 -2.91 11.49 3.68
C GLU A 97 -3.16 12.08 2.31
N ARG A 98 -4.26 11.67 1.69
CA ARG A 98 -4.72 12.28 0.45
C ARG A 98 -5.13 13.73 0.71
N ILE A 99 -4.77 14.64 -0.21
CA ILE A 99 -5.15 16.06 -0.20
C ILE A 99 -6.62 16.22 -0.53
#